data_AF-A0A7C7W5Z9-F1
#
_entry.id   AF-A0A7C7W5Z9-F1
#
_cell.length_a   1.000
_cell.length_b   1.000
_cell.length_c   1.000
_cell.angle_alpha   90.00
_cell.angle_beta   90.00
_cell.angle_gamma   90.00
#
_symmetry.space_group_name_H-M   'P 1'
#
loop_
_entity.id
_entity.type
_entity.pdbx_description
1 polymer ?
#
loop_
_entity_poly.entity_id
_entity_poly.type
_entity_poly.pdbx_seq_one_letter_code
_entity_poly.pdbx_strand_id
1 'polypeptide(L)'
;RVGDLISFATEPVEMGKNILAGHSLDNRASVAALTDEIERAHPGAGVIVLGDLNDTFASQPLARLAQARLWNATRHIDREERYTYIYRGVSQTLDHVFVSSALAVNWVAVQPVHLGADYPAIYESQPGVYRASDHDPLLVRYTLLPYHTFLPLISR
;
A
#
# COMPACT_ATOMS: atom_id res chain seq x y z
N ARG A 1 22.33 5.70 -0.34
CA ARG A 1 22.82 4.82 -1.43
C ARG A 1 22.04 3.53 -1.28
N VAL A 2 21.61 2.90 -2.38
CA VAL A 2 21.21 1.49 -2.35
C VAL A 2 22.28 0.69 -1.57
N GLY A 3 21.91 0.15 -0.41
CA GLY A 3 22.83 -0.56 0.49
C GLY A 3 23.38 0.22 1.69
N ASP A 4 22.99 1.48 1.91
CA ASP A 4 23.16 2.09 3.24
C ASP A 4 22.30 1.30 4.22
N LEU A 5 22.85 1.01 5.41
CA LEU A 5 22.14 0.29 6.48
C LEU A 5 20.75 0.91 6.64
N ILE A 6 19.72 0.10 6.42
CA ILE A 6 18.40 0.39 6.97
C ILE A 6 18.62 0.41 8.47
N SER A 7 18.83 1.61 9.02
CA SER A 7 18.87 1.80 10.46
C SER A 7 17.46 1.55 10.93
N PHE A 8 17.24 0.36 11.46
CA PHE A 8 16.02 0.09 12.19
C PHE A 8 16.06 0.98 13.44
N ALA A 9 15.13 1.92 13.56
CA ALA A 9 15.00 2.75 14.75
C ALA A 9 14.64 1.90 15.98
N THR A 10 14.17 0.67 15.75
CA THR A 10 13.92 -0.37 16.75
C THR A 10 14.72 -1.62 16.40
N GLU A 11 15.23 -2.38 17.37
CA GLU A 11 15.96 -3.61 17.06
C GLU A 11 15.08 -4.59 16.23
N PRO A 12 15.60 -5.16 15.13
CA PRO A 12 14.85 -6.12 14.33
C PRO A 12 14.46 -7.35 15.15
N VAL A 13 13.29 -7.92 14.86
CA VAL A 13 12.84 -9.18 15.45
C VAL A 13 13.50 -10.33 14.70
N GLU A 14 14.17 -11.23 15.41
CA GLU A 14 14.68 -12.48 14.82
C GLU A 14 13.52 -13.46 14.59
N MET A 15 13.25 -13.77 13.32
CA MET A 15 12.19 -14.71 12.91
C MET A 15 12.72 -16.15 12.72
N GLY A 16 13.98 -16.39 13.06
CA GLY A 16 14.69 -17.68 12.97
C GLY A 16 15.76 -17.71 11.86
N LYS A 17 16.73 -18.63 11.97
CA LYS A 17 17.80 -18.93 10.98
C LYS A 17 18.32 -17.70 10.20
N ASN A 18 18.81 -16.68 10.89
CA ASN A 18 19.37 -15.45 10.30
C ASN A 18 18.38 -14.60 9.50
N ILE A 19 17.07 -14.73 9.74
CA ILE A 19 16.04 -13.85 9.19
C ILE A 19 15.71 -12.79 10.24
N LEU A 20 16.00 -11.54 9.91
CA LEU A 20 15.63 -10.37 10.69
C LEU A 20 14.45 -9.67 10.04
N ALA A 21 13.40 -9.43 10.81
CA ALA A 21 12.28 -8.59 10.39
C ALA A 21 12.36 -7.24 11.09
N GLY A 22 12.44 -6.17 10.31
CA GLY A 22 12.28 -4.82 10.85
C GLY A 22 10.88 -4.59 11.40
N HIS A 23 10.75 -3.64 12.32
CA HIS A 23 9.43 -3.16 12.72
C HIS A 23 8.73 -2.47 11.53
N SER A 24 7.39 -2.43 11.53
CA SER A 24 6.63 -1.85 10.41
C SER A 24 7.06 -0.41 10.09
N LEU A 25 7.41 0.38 11.11
CA LEU A 25 7.91 1.74 10.93
C LEU A 25 9.22 1.78 10.12
N ASP A 26 10.16 0.89 10.43
CA ASP A 26 11.47 0.84 9.78
C ASP A 26 11.36 0.32 8.35
N ASN A 27 10.46 -0.64 8.11
CA ASN A 27 10.12 -1.08 6.77
C ASN A 27 9.56 0.08 5.94
N ARG A 28 8.64 0.87 6.51
CA ARG A 28 8.05 2.02 5.81
C ARG A 28 9.05 3.16 5.62
N ALA A 29 9.99 3.35 6.55
CA ALA A 29 11.09 4.29 6.38
C ALA A 29 12.02 3.90 5.22
N SER A 30 12.28 2.59 5.06
CA SER A 30 13.10 2.05 3.97
C SER A 30 12.42 2.22 2.60
N VAL A 31 11.13 1.90 2.52
CA VAL A 31 10.32 2.08 1.30
C VAL A 31 10.20 3.56 0.94
N ALA A 32 10.04 4.44 1.93
CA ALA A 32 10.07 5.90 1.74
C ALA A 32 11.42 6.35 1.16
N ALA A 33 12.54 5.91 1.74
CA ALA A 33 13.87 6.26 1.27
C ALA A 33 14.13 5.77 -0.17
N LEU A 34 13.69 4.55 -0.49
CA LEU A 34 13.78 4.00 -1.84
C LEU A 34 12.95 4.82 -2.83
N THR A 35 11.74 5.24 -2.44
CA THR A 35 10.89 6.12 -3.27
C THR A 35 11.60 7.43 -3.60
N ASP A 36 12.24 8.05 -2.61
CA ASP A 36 13.01 9.28 -2.82
C ASP A 36 14.30 9.07 -3.62
N GLU A 37 14.91 7.88 -3.58
CA GLU A 37 16.04 7.52 -4.44
C GLU A 37 15.61 7.34 -5.89
N ILE A 38 14.49 6.66 -6.13
CA ILE A 38 13.90 6.50 -7.47
C ILE A 38 13.56 7.86 -8.07
N GLU A 39 12.88 8.75 -7.33
CA GLU A 39 12.52 10.08 -7.84
C GLU A 39 13.75 10.95 -8.13
N ARG A 40 14.83 10.84 -7.33
CA ARG A 40 16.08 11.57 -7.60
C ARG A 40 16.80 11.04 -8.85
N ALA A 41 16.81 9.73 -9.05
CA ALA A 41 17.43 9.10 -10.21
C ALA A 41 16.60 9.31 -11.49
N HIS A 42 15.28 9.33 -11.35
CA HIS A 42 14.30 9.43 -12.43
C HIS A 42 13.16 10.39 -12.05
N PRO A 43 13.35 11.71 -12.22
CA PRO A 43 12.33 12.69 -11.88
C PRO A 43 11.01 12.44 -12.62
N GLY A 44 9.90 12.40 -11.89
CA GLY A 44 8.58 12.10 -12.45
C GLY A 44 8.29 10.61 -12.64
N ALA A 45 9.10 9.71 -12.08
CA ALA A 45 8.81 8.29 -12.09
C ALA A 45 7.49 8.00 -11.34
N GLY A 46 6.65 7.17 -11.96
CA GLY A 46 5.47 6.64 -11.30
C GLY A 46 5.87 5.56 -10.29
N VAL A 47 5.56 5.77 -9.02
CA VAL A 47 5.81 4.80 -7.94
C VAL A 47 4.49 4.38 -7.31
N ILE A 48 4.30 3.07 -7.17
CA ILE A 48 3.21 2.48 -6.40
C ILE A 48 3.82 1.62 -5.30
N VAL A 49 3.40 1.86 -4.06
CA VAL A 49 3.66 1.01 -2.91
C VAL A 49 2.33 0.36 -2.52
N LEU A 50 2.21 -0.95 -2.68
CA LEU A 50 0.95 -1.66 -2.43
C LEU A 50 1.14 -2.97 -1.66
N GLY A 51 0.06 -3.44 -1.04
CA GLY A 51 -0.04 -4.73 -0.37
C GLY A 51 -0.36 -4.60 1.12
N ASP A 52 -0.26 -5.73 1.83
CA ASP A 52 -0.46 -5.80 3.28
C ASP A 52 0.62 -4.97 3.99
N LEU A 53 0.21 -3.84 4.56
CA LEU A 53 1.08 -3.02 5.40
C LEU A 53 0.88 -3.28 6.88
N ASN A 54 -0.11 -4.10 7.24
CA ASN A 54 -0.46 -4.53 8.59
C ASN A 54 -0.56 -3.37 9.59
N ASP A 55 -1.19 -2.28 9.13
CA ASP A 55 -1.21 -1.00 9.81
C ASP A 55 -2.50 -0.25 9.49
N THR A 56 -2.87 0.72 10.34
CA THR A 56 -4.11 1.50 10.14
C THR A 56 -3.83 2.90 9.63
N PHE A 57 -4.85 3.59 9.10
CA PHE A 57 -4.72 4.95 8.55
C PHE A 57 -4.10 6.01 9.47
N ALA A 58 -4.15 5.81 10.78
CA ALA A 58 -3.60 6.75 11.77
C ALA A 58 -2.20 6.35 12.26
N SER A 59 -1.65 5.23 11.78
CA SER A 59 -0.40 4.70 12.30
C SER A 59 0.81 5.50 11.80
N GLN A 60 1.86 5.55 12.64
CA GLN A 60 3.13 6.19 12.27
C GLN A 60 3.78 5.56 11.02
N PRO A 61 3.77 4.21 10.83
CA PRO A 61 4.29 3.61 9.60
C PRO A 61 3.64 4.16 8.33
N LEU A 62 2.31 4.30 8.30
CA LEU A 62 1.63 4.88 7.12
C LEU A 62 1.89 6.38 6.98
N ALA A 63 2.01 7.11 8.09
CA ALA A 63 2.42 8.51 8.06
C ALA A 63 3.82 8.69 7.44
N ARG A 64 4.73 7.73 7.65
CA ARG A 64 6.07 7.77 7.08
C ARG A 64 6.05 7.68 5.55
N LEU A 65 5.20 6.85 4.97
CA LEU A 65 5.00 6.81 3.52
C LEU A 65 4.41 8.12 2.99
N ALA A 66 3.44 8.70 3.71
CA ALA A 66 2.85 9.98 3.33
C ALA A 66 3.87 11.13 3.29
N GLN A 67 4.82 11.15 4.22
CA GLN A 67 5.92 12.12 4.24
C GLN A 67 6.85 12.00 3.02
N ALA A 68 6.93 10.82 2.40
CA ALA A 68 7.68 10.59 1.16
C ALA A 68 6.89 11.01 -0.10
N ARG A 69 5.90 11.90 0.05
CA ARG A 69 5.03 12.42 -1.02
C ARG A 69 4.23 11.32 -1.73
N LEU A 70 3.94 10.23 -1.01
CA LEU A 70 3.04 9.19 -1.49
C LEU A 70 1.62 9.42 -0.92
N TRP A 71 0.61 9.37 -1.79
CA TRP A 71 -0.77 9.50 -1.37
C TRP A 71 -1.43 8.14 -1.22
N ASN A 72 -2.10 7.90 -0.09
CA ASN A 72 -2.81 6.66 0.14
C ASN A 72 -4.13 6.64 -0.63
N ALA A 73 -4.15 6.02 -1.80
CA ALA A 73 -5.32 5.86 -2.66
C ALA A 73 -6.45 5.11 -1.95
N THR A 74 -6.17 4.18 -1.04
CA THR A 74 -7.22 3.43 -0.30
C THR A 74 -8.11 4.31 0.57
N ARG A 75 -7.71 5.56 0.85
CA ARG A 75 -8.58 6.54 1.51
C ARG A 75 -9.79 6.95 0.69
N HIS A 76 -9.83 6.62 -0.61
CA HIS A 76 -10.92 6.96 -1.51
C HIS A 76 -12.01 5.87 -1.62
N ILE A 77 -11.78 4.69 -1.04
CA ILE A 77 -12.80 3.64 -0.94
C ILE A 77 -13.84 4.10 0.10
N ASP A 78 -15.13 3.91 -0.14
CA ASP A 78 -16.16 4.23 0.87
C ASP A 78 -15.91 3.48 2.17
N ARG A 79 -16.21 4.10 3.32
CA ARG A 79 -15.78 3.59 4.63
C ARG A 79 -16.29 2.18 4.90
N GLU A 80 -17.48 1.89 4.43
CA GLU A 80 -18.21 0.63 4.61
C GLU A 80 -17.55 -0.52 3.84
N GLU A 81 -16.98 -0.23 2.67
CA GLU A 81 -16.27 -1.19 1.81
C GLU A 81 -14.75 -1.20 2.08
N ARG A 82 -14.26 -0.33 2.97
CA ARG A 82 -12.82 -0.11 3.16
C ARG A 82 -12.21 -1.11 4.14
N TYR A 83 -12.26 -2.38 3.79
CA TYR A 83 -11.57 -3.43 4.53
C TYR A 83 -11.02 -4.49 3.59
N THR A 84 -9.98 -5.16 4.05
CA THR A 84 -9.42 -6.33 3.35
C THR A 84 -9.31 -7.53 4.25
N TYR A 85 -9.55 -7.38 5.55
CA TYR A 85 -9.38 -8.44 6.53
C TYR A 85 -10.46 -8.35 7.60
N ILE A 86 -10.96 -9.50 8.06
CA ILE A 86 -11.89 -9.58 9.20
C ILE A 86 -11.27 -10.48 10.28
N TYR A 87 -10.98 -9.88 11.44
CA TYR A 87 -10.54 -10.61 12.61
C TYR A 87 -11.59 -10.56 13.71
N ARG A 88 -12.11 -11.74 14.09
CA ARG A 88 -13.09 -11.87 15.19
C ARG A 88 -14.29 -10.90 15.05
N GLY A 89 -14.76 -10.71 13.83
CA GLY A 89 -15.90 -9.83 13.52
C GLY A 89 -15.56 -8.35 13.39
N VAL A 90 -14.28 -7.97 13.44
CA VAL A 90 -13.82 -6.60 13.22
C VAL A 90 -13.20 -6.50 11.83
N SER A 91 -13.82 -5.72 10.95
CA SER A 91 -13.27 -5.36 9.64
C SER A 91 -12.09 -4.39 9.79
N GLN A 92 -11.00 -4.68 9.08
CA GLN A 92 -9.75 -3.94 9.13
C GLN A 92 -9.25 -3.63 7.72
N THR A 93 -8.74 -2.42 7.54
CA THR A 93 -7.92 -2.08 6.38
C THR A 93 -6.47 -2.36 6.75
N LEU A 94 -5.90 -3.43 6.21
CA LEU A 94 -4.48 -3.77 6.40
C LEU A 94 -3.69 -3.62 5.10
N ASP A 95 -4.36 -3.88 3.97
CA ASP A 95 -3.81 -3.66 2.65
C ASP A 95 -4.02 -2.21 2.22
N HIS A 96 -2.95 -1.61 1.71
CA HIS A 96 -2.97 -0.23 1.24
C HIS A 96 -2.35 -0.10 -0.14
N VAL A 97 -2.65 1.04 -0.78
CA VAL A 97 -2.11 1.44 -2.08
C VAL A 97 -1.71 2.90 -1.93
N PHE A 98 -0.42 3.15 -1.99
CA PHE A 98 0.22 4.45 -1.94
C PHE A 98 0.80 4.77 -3.31
N VAL A 99 0.59 6.00 -3.79
CA VAL A 99 0.94 6.40 -5.15
C VAL A 99 1.74 7.69 -5.15
N SER A 100 2.75 7.79 -6.01
CA SER A 100 3.45 9.05 -6.24
C SER A 100 2.60 10.04 -7.03
N SER A 101 3.00 11.30 -7.01
CA SER A 101 2.25 12.36 -7.68
C SER A 101 2.14 12.20 -9.19
N ALA A 102 3.15 11.59 -9.81
CA ALA A 102 3.15 11.28 -11.23
C ALA A 102 2.01 10.34 -11.65
N LEU A 103 1.51 9.49 -10.74
CA LEU A 103 0.42 8.54 -11.02
C LEU A 103 -0.94 8.98 -10.50
N ALA A 104 -0.97 9.84 -9.49
CA ALA A 104 -2.22 10.23 -8.84
C ALA A 104 -3.19 10.97 -9.75
N VAL A 105 -2.68 11.72 -10.74
CA VAL A 105 -3.50 12.42 -11.75
C VAL A 105 -4.22 11.46 -12.71
N ASN A 106 -3.76 10.22 -12.79
CA ASN A 106 -4.22 9.19 -13.74
C ASN A 106 -4.95 8.04 -13.04
N TRP A 107 -5.17 8.16 -11.72
CA TRP A 107 -5.83 7.15 -10.94
C TRP A 107 -7.34 7.14 -11.21
N VAL A 108 -7.90 5.94 -11.42
CA VAL A 108 -9.31 5.77 -11.81
C VAL A 108 -10.12 5.14 -10.68
N ALA A 109 -9.60 4.07 -10.07
CA ALA A 109 -10.32 3.35 -9.03
C ALA A 109 -9.35 2.54 -8.16
N VAL A 110 -9.74 2.38 -6.89
CA VAL A 110 -9.19 1.39 -5.96
C VAL A 110 -10.35 0.78 -5.23
N GLN A 111 -10.42 -0.55 -5.16
CA GLN A 111 -11.47 -1.25 -4.43
C GLN A 111 -10.96 -2.62 -3.99
N PRO A 112 -11.31 -3.08 -2.78
CA PRO A 112 -11.20 -4.49 -2.44
C PRO A 112 -12.19 -5.31 -3.27
N VAL A 113 -11.83 -6.56 -3.53
CA VAL A 113 -12.76 -7.54 -4.11
C VAL A 113 -13.12 -8.52 -3.01
N HIS A 114 -14.30 -8.35 -2.42
CA HIS A 114 -14.79 -9.13 -1.28
C HIS A 114 -15.09 -10.59 -1.64
N LEU A 115 -14.04 -11.42 -1.69
CA LEU A 115 -14.09 -12.84 -2.06
C LEU A 115 -13.43 -13.74 -1.00
N GLY A 116 -12.63 -13.15 -0.11
CA GLY A 116 -11.90 -13.83 0.95
C GLY A 116 -12.43 -13.49 2.34
N ALA A 117 -12.32 -12.22 2.73
CA ALA A 117 -12.49 -11.79 4.13
C ALA A 117 -13.88 -12.12 4.71
N ASP A 118 -14.93 -12.01 3.89
CA ASP A 118 -16.33 -12.22 4.28
C ASP A 118 -16.70 -13.70 4.52
N TYR A 119 -15.90 -14.63 4.02
CA TYR A 119 -16.17 -16.05 4.16
C TYR A 119 -15.52 -16.59 5.43
N PRO A 120 -16.15 -17.46 6.23
CA PRO A 120 -15.51 -18.04 7.41
C PRO A 120 -14.37 -19.03 7.08
N ALA A 121 -13.47 -19.28 8.04
CA ALA A 121 -12.31 -20.18 7.87
C ALA A 121 -12.64 -21.60 7.34
N ILE A 122 -13.87 -22.08 7.55
CA ILE A 122 -14.33 -23.38 7.01
C ILE A 122 -14.29 -23.46 5.48
N TYR A 123 -14.23 -22.33 4.77
CA TYR A 123 -14.16 -22.26 3.32
C TYR A 123 -12.74 -22.42 2.77
N GLU A 124 -11.70 -22.24 3.58
CA GLU A 124 -10.28 -22.32 3.15
C GLU A 124 -9.91 -23.70 2.59
N SER A 125 -10.52 -24.76 3.11
CA SER A 125 -10.30 -26.14 2.66
C SER A 125 -11.30 -26.63 1.61
N GLN A 126 -12.22 -25.77 1.16
CA GLN A 126 -13.25 -26.14 0.20
C GLN A 126 -12.82 -25.81 -1.23
N PRO A 127 -13.23 -26.64 -2.23
CA PRO A 127 -13.01 -26.31 -3.62
C PRO A 127 -13.82 -25.07 -4.02
N GLY A 128 -13.18 -24.09 -4.65
CA GLY A 128 -13.82 -22.87 -5.11
C GLY A 128 -12.88 -21.65 -5.07
N VAL A 129 -13.46 -20.46 -5.20
CA VAL A 129 -12.74 -19.18 -5.11
C VAL A 129 -12.95 -18.47 -3.78
N TYR A 130 -13.90 -18.94 -2.96
CA TYR A 130 -14.22 -18.36 -1.66
C TYR A 130 -13.11 -18.64 -0.66
N ARG A 131 -12.66 -17.61 0.05
CA ARG A 131 -11.59 -17.72 1.07
C ARG A 131 -10.33 -18.43 0.61
N ALA A 132 -9.94 -18.20 -0.64
CA ALA A 132 -8.60 -18.56 -1.13
C ALA A 132 -7.47 -17.83 -0.37
N SER A 133 -7.81 -16.73 0.30
CA SER A 133 -7.00 -15.95 1.22
C SER A 133 -7.90 -15.45 2.35
N ASP A 134 -7.33 -15.21 3.53
CA ASP A 134 -8.00 -14.51 4.62
C ASP A 134 -8.07 -12.99 4.39
N HIS A 135 -7.28 -12.48 3.43
CA HIS A 135 -7.36 -11.13 2.90
C HIS A 135 -8.11 -11.06 1.56
N ASP A 136 -8.84 -9.97 1.33
CA ASP A 136 -9.36 -9.60 0.02
C ASP A 136 -8.29 -8.92 -0.84
N PRO A 137 -8.18 -9.26 -2.14
CA PRO A 137 -7.27 -8.56 -3.03
C PRO A 137 -7.75 -7.14 -3.31
N LEU A 138 -6.80 -6.19 -3.36
CA LEU A 138 -7.06 -4.83 -3.83
C LEU A 138 -6.90 -4.74 -5.34
N LEU A 139 -7.98 -4.35 -6.03
CA LEU A 139 -7.95 -3.96 -7.43
C LEU A 139 -7.62 -2.48 -7.55
N VAL A 140 -6.61 -2.14 -8.35
CA VAL A 140 -6.27 -0.76 -8.68
C VAL A 140 -6.29 -0.58 -10.18
N ARG A 141 -6.94 0.50 -10.65
CA ARG A 141 -7.02 0.84 -12.07
C ARG A 141 -6.46 2.23 -12.32
N TYR A 142 -5.61 2.31 -13.34
CA TYR A 142 -5.04 3.56 -13.85
C TYR A 142 -5.34 3.71 -15.32
N THR A 143 -5.44 4.96 -15.78
CA THR A 143 -5.40 5.30 -17.19
C THR A 143 -4.02 5.85 -17.50
N LEU A 144 -3.19 5.07 -18.17
CA LEU A 144 -1.89 5.56 -18.63
C LEU A 144 -2.10 6.42 -19.87
N LEU A 145 -1.92 7.73 -19.73
CA LEU A 145 -1.97 8.65 -20.86
C LEU A 145 -0.63 8.58 -21.63
N PRO A 146 -0.66 8.41 -22.96
CA PRO A 146 0.56 8.29 -23.77
C PRO A 146 1.39 9.59 -23.81
N TYR A 147 0.83 10.72 -23.37
CA TYR A 147 1.52 12.02 -23.32
C TYR A 147 1.12 12.81 -22.07
N HIS A 148 2.11 13.43 -21.40
CA HIS A 148 1.88 14.46 -20.40
C HIS A 148 1.46 15.76 -21.10
N THR A 149 0.18 15.94 -21.41
CA THR A 149 -0.29 17.25 -21.88
C THR A 149 -0.53 18.13 -20.66
N PHE A 150 0.47 18.94 -20.29
CA PHE A 150 0.24 20.09 -19.43
C PHE A 150 -0.67 21.06 -20.17
N LEU A 151 -1.97 21.04 -19.85
CA LEU A 151 -2.84 22.15 -20.18
C LEU A 151 -2.55 23.25 -19.14
N PRO A 152 -1.96 24.39 -19.53
CA PRO A 152 -1.84 25.50 -18.60
C PRO A 152 -3.24 25.91 -18.20
N LEU A 153 -3.56 25.80 -16.91
CA LEU A 153 -4.72 26.45 -16.33
C LEU A 153 -4.49 27.97 -16.48
N ILE A 154 -5.09 28.55 -17.52
CA ILE A 154 -5.26 29.99 -17.59
C ILE A 154 -6.26 30.33 -16.49
N SER A 155 -5.79 30.82 -15.34
CA SER A 155 -6.66 31.50 -14.39
C SER A 155 -7.11 32.82 -15.03
N ARG A 156 -8.41 33.03 -15.14
CA ARG A 156 -8.98 34.37 -15.32
C ARG A 156 -9.12 35.07 -13.98
#